data_AF-A0A5S4X144-F1
#
_entry.id   AF-A0A5S4X144-F1
#
_cell.length_a   1.000
_cell.length_b   1.000
_cell.length_c   1.000
_cell.angle_alpha   90.00
_cell.angle_beta   90.00
_cell.angle_gamma   90.00
#
_symmetry.space_group_name_H-M   'P 1'
#
loop_
_entity.id
_entity.type
_entity.pdbx_description
1 polymer ?
#
loop_
_entity_poly.entity_id
_entity_poly.type
_entity_poly.pdbx_seq_one_letter_code
_entity_poly.pdbx_strand_id
1 'polypeptide(L)'
;MDKDLKAKVTGKADVYLHNHLANSAYWFKRQIEKKIESGDRTGIAFDYLACATSIAFTNEAHINFFGMKCVKGYIERDPIESKVAVVFNAFKMPIVWETRPLSSFRTMKNLRDTLAHGKPAEIRYDNVTSATPDQQNIIDNLKADWQKALTHEPIMTAYKDMDDLFKQLLEKSDLKLFDTIEQTNYTISLIEK
;
A
#
# COMPACT_ATOMS: atom_id res chain seq x y z
N MET A 1 -18.29 -48.62 -13.43
CA MET A 1 -19.06 -48.10 -12.28
C MET A 1 -18.67 -46.65 -12.07
N ASP A 2 -19.58 -45.82 -11.55
CA ASP A 2 -19.45 -44.38 -11.24
C ASP A 2 -19.67 -43.34 -12.36
N LYS A 3 -20.76 -43.48 -13.13
CA LYS A 3 -21.34 -42.34 -13.88
C LYS A 3 -22.62 -41.75 -13.24
N ASP A 4 -23.15 -42.35 -12.17
CA ASP A 4 -24.45 -42.00 -11.59
C ASP A 4 -24.42 -41.52 -10.13
N LEU A 5 -23.25 -41.42 -9.49
CA LEU A 5 -23.15 -40.83 -8.16
C LEU A 5 -23.24 -39.30 -8.26
N LYS A 6 -24.33 -38.74 -7.73
CA LYS A 6 -24.49 -37.29 -7.58
C LYS A 6 -23.89 -36.87 -6.24
N ALA A 7 -23.10 -35.81 -6.23
CA ALA A 7 -22.55 -35.22 -5.03
C ALA A 7 -22.94 -33.74 -4.95
N LYS A 8 -23.19 -33.26 -3.73
CA LYS A 8 -23.30 -31.85 -3.41
C LYS A 8 -21.94 -31.35 -2.94
N VAL A 9 -21.44 -30.32 -3.60
CA VAL A 9 -20.21 -29.61 -3.18
C VAL A 9 -20.62 -28.25 -2.63
N THR A 10 -20.13 -27.91 -1.44
CA THR A 10 -20.29 -26.58 -0.85
C THR A 10 -18.93 -26.07 -0.43
N GLY A 11 -18.57 -24.84 -0.80
CA GLY A 11 -17.30 -24.23 -0.44
C GLY A 11 -17.45 -22.79 0.03
N LYS A 12 -16.45 -22.33 0.78
CA LYS A 12 -16.29 -20.95 1.24
C LYS A 12 -14.83 -20.54 1.06
N ALA A 13 -14.59 -19.33 0.59
CA ALA A 13 -13.29 -18.70 0.60
C ALA A 13 -13.36 -17.34 1.31
N ASP A 14 -12.42 -17.09 2.21
CA ASP A 14 -12.12 -15.77 2.75
C ASP A 14 -10.92 -15.22 1.98
N VAL A 15 -11.14 -14.15 1.21
CA VAL A 15 -10.15 -13.53 0.32
C VAL A 15 -9.80 -12.13 0.79
N TYR A 16 -8.51 -11.80 0.80
CA TYR A 16 -8.00 -10.60 1.43
C TYR A 16 -6.95 -9.92 0.54
N LEU A 17 -7.44 -9.01 -0.30
CA LEU A 17 -6.62 -8.26 -1.27
C LEU A 17 -5.45 -7.52 -0.62
N HIS A 18 -5.60 -7.06 0.62
CA HIS A 18 -4.54 -6.34 1.33
C HIS A 18 -3.25 -7.17 1.48
N ASN A 19 -3.35 -8.50 1.64
CA ASN A 19 -2.18 -9.39 1.70
C ASN A 19 -1.41 -9.42 0.39
N HIS A 20 -2.13 -9.50 -0.74
CA HIS A 20 -1.54 -9.52 -2.06
C HIS A 20 -0.81 -8.20 -2.35
N LEU A 21 -1.42 -7.07 -1.99
CA LEU A 21 -0.82 -5.75 -2.16
C LEU A 21 0.40 -5.56 -1.25
N ALA A 22 0.32 -5.98 0.02
CA ALA A 22 1.44 -5.92 0.96
C ALA A 22 2.63 -6.77 0.48
N ASN A 23 2.36 -7.98 -0.04
CA ASN A 23 3.38 -8.84 -0.63
C ASN A 23 4.01 -8.22 -1.89
N SER A 24 3.23 -7.51 -2.71
CA SER A 24 3.76 -6.74 -3.85
C SER A 24 4.72 -5.63 -3.39
N ALA A 25 4.32 -4.87 -2.36
CA ALA A 25 5.19 -3.84 -1.79
C ALA A 25 6.49 -4.44 -1.25
N TYR A 26 6.41 -5.58 -0.55
CA TYR A 26 7.58 -6.31 -0.03
C TYR A 26 8.49 -6.78 -1.17
N TRP A 27 7.91 -7.35 -2.23
CA TRP A 27 8.67 -7.80 -3.40
C TRP A 27 9.51 -6.67 -4.00
N PHE A 28 8.90 -5.51 -4.27
CA PHE A 28 9.63 -4.37 -4.85
C PHE A 28 10.66 -3.79 -3.89
N LYS A 29 10.37 -3.73 -2.59
CA LYS A 29 11.39 -3.40 -1.57
C LYS A 29 12.61 -4.32 -1.69
N ARG A 30 12.40 -5.64 -1.81
CA ARG A 30 13.50 -6.61 -1.95
C ARG A 30 14.29 -6.41 -3.24
N GLN A 31 13.65 -6.05 -4.35
CA GLN A 31 14.36 -5.74 -5.59
C GLN A 31 15.22 -4.48 -5.46
N ILE A 32 14.69 -3.43 -4.82
CA ILE A 32 15.43 -2.19 -4.52
C ILE A 32 16.66 -2.51 -3.66
N GLU A 33 16.49 -3.24 -2.57
CA GLU A 33 17.59 -3.62 -1.66
C GLU A 33 18.69 -4.38 -2.41
N LYS A 34 18.34 -5.40 -3.19
CA LYS A 34 19.30 -6.17 -4.00
C LYS A 34 20.08 -5.29 -4.98
N LYS A 35 19.41 -4.36 -5.64
CA LYS A 35 20.05 -3.41 -6.56
C LYS A 35 21.01 -2.50 -5.82
N ILE A 36 20.61 -1.97 -4.67
CA ILE A 36 21.47 -1.13 -3.83
C ILE A 36 22.74 -1.88 -3.42
N GLU A 37 22.59 -3.08 -2.87
CA GLU A 37 23.67 -3.96 -2.41
C GLU A 37 24.64 -4.35 -3.55
N SER A 38 24.12 -4.67 -4.73
CA SER A 38 24.93 -5.06 -5.89
C SER A 38 25.59 -3.89 -6.64
N GLY A 39 25.24 -2.65 -6.30
CA GLY A 39 25.66 -1.47 -7.06
C GLY A 39 24.93 -1.30 -8.41
N ASP A 40 24.07 -2.24 -8.81
CA ASP A 40 23.23 -2.09 -10.00
C ASP A 40 22.15 -1.02 -9.74
N ARG A 41 22.07 -0.01 -10.62
CA ARG A 41 21.05 1.04 -10.56
C ARG A 41 20.09 0.99 -11.74
N THR A 42 20.24 0.00 -12.61
CA THR A 42 19.44 -0.15 -13.83
C THR A 42 17.96 -0.23 -13.48
N GLY A 43 17.18 0.74 -13.96
CA GLY A 43 15.72 0.78 -13.74
C GLY A 43 15.26 0.94 -12.29
N ILE A 44 16.15 1.29 -11.34
CA ILE A 44 15.79 1.37 -9.90
C ILE A 44 14.68 2.40 -9.63
N ALA A 45 14.58 3.45 -10.46
CA ALA A 45 13.49 4.42 -10.39
C ALA A 45 12.11 3.79 -10.64
N PHE A 46 12.02 2.79 -11.52
CA PHE A 46 10.78 2.06 -11.77
C PHE A 46 10.43 1.15 -10.59
N ASP A 47 11.43 0.57 -9.92
CA ASP A 47 11.20 -0.22 -8.71
C ASP A 47 10.69 0.67 -7.57
N TYR A 48 11.24 1.88 -7.40
CA TYR A 48 10.72 2.87 -6.45
C TYR A 48 9.26 3.22 -6.75
N LEU A 49 8.94 3.51 -8.00
CA LEU A 49 7.58 3.81 -8.43
C LEU A 49 6.63 2.65 -8.10
N ALA A 50 6.98 1.43 -8.49
CA ALA A 50 6.15 0.25 -8.27
C ALA A 50 5.97 -0.07 -6.77
N CYS A 51 7.03 0.09 -5.97
CA CYS A 51 6.97 -0.04 -4.52
C CYS A 51 6.04 1.01 -3.90
N ALA A 52 6.21 2.29 -4.26
CA ALA A 52 5.41 3.40 -3.75
C ALA A 52 3.92 3.22 -4.06
N THR A 53 3.59 2.84 -5.30
CA THR A 53 2.21 2.54 -5.71
C THR A 53 1.64 1.36 -4.92
N SER A 54 2.41 0.29 -4.74
CA SER A 54 1.98 -0.88 -3.94
C SER A 54 1.71 -0.50 -2.48
N ILE A 55 2.56 0.34 -1.87
CA ILE A 55 2.38 0.85 -0.51
C ILE A 55 1.09 1.67 -0.41
N ALA A 56 0.85 2.58 -1.35
CA ALA A 56 -0.34 3.42 -1.35
C ALA A 56 -1.65 2.61 -1.39
N PHE A 57 -1.72 1.60 -2.26
CA PHE A 57 -2.88 0.71 -2.32
C PHE A 57 -3.00 -0.18 -1.08
N THR A 58 -1.89 -0.68 -0.55
CA THR A 58 -1.88 -1.50 0.66
C THR A 58 -2.40 -0.74 1.87
N ASN A 59 -1.96 0.50 2.06
CA ASN A 59 -2.40 1.39 3.13
C ASN A 59 -3.93 1.53 3.17
N GLU A 60 -4.56 1.82 2.03
CA GLU A 60 -6.02 1.91 1.95
C GLU A 60 -6.69 0.55 2.15
N ALA A 61 -6.13 -0.52 1.57
CA ALA A 61 -6.67 -1.87 1.72
C ALA A 61 -6.62 -2.38 3.18
N HIS A 62 -5.59 -2.02 3.95
CA HIS A 62 -5.53 -2.30 5.40
C HIS A 62 -6.66 -1.58 6.14
N ILE A 63 -6.85 -0.28 5.90
CA ILE A 63 -7.93 0.48 6.54
C ILE A 63 -9.30 -0.09 6.17
N ASN A 64 -9.50 -0.45 4.89
CA ASN A 64 -10.72 -1.10 4.43
C ASN A 64 -10.94 -2.45 5.13
N PHE A 65 -9.90 -3.27 5.29
CA PHE A 65 -9.99 -4.56 5.97
C PHE A 65 -10.44 -4.42 7.44
N PHE A 66 -9.74 -3.59 8.23
CA PHE A 66 -10.11 -3.38 9.64
C PHE A 66 -11.46 -2.68 9.78
N GLY A 67 -11.78 -1.72 8.91
CA GLY A 67 -13.08 -1.09 8.87
C GLY A 67 -14.21 -2.10 8.68
N MET A 68 -14.12 -2.94 7.65
CA MET A 68 -15.15 -3.96 7.37
C MET A 68 -15.26 -5.04 8.46
N LYS A 69 -14.14 -5.43 9.09
CA LYS A 69 -14.12 -6.51 10.08
C LYS A 69 -14.49 -6.05 11.48
N CYS A 70 -14.12 -4.83 11.86
CA CYS A 70 -14.17 -4.38 13.25
C CYS A 70 -15.13 -3.21 13.50
N VAL A 71 -15.56 -2.48 12.46
CA VAL A 71 -16.37 -1.26 12.65
C VAL A 71 -17.77 -1.43 12.03
N LYS A 72 -18.79 -1.42 12.88
CA LYS A 72 -20.19 -1.52 12.44
C LYS A 72 -20.58 -0.30 11.61
N GLY A 73 -21.16 -0.54 10.43
CA GLY A 73 -21.62 0.53 9.53
C GLY A 73 -20.51 1.20 8.73
N TYR A 74 -19.31 0.59 8.65
CA TYR A 74 -18.21 1.08 7.83
C TYR A 74 -18.61 1.24 6.35
N ILE A 75 -18.29 2.40 5.76
CA ILE A 75 -18.56 2.72 4.36
C ILE A 75 -17.24 2.76 3.59
N GLU A 76 -16.99 1.73 2.80
CA GLU A 76 -15.71 1.56 2.07
C GLU A 76 -15.43 2.67 1.04
N ARG A 77 -16.49 3.27 0.48
CA ARG A 77 -16.38 4.32 -0.55
C ARG A 77 -16.18 5.73 0.01
N ASP A 78 -16.13 5.89 1.34
CA ASP A 78 -15.86 7.19 1.93
C ASP A 78 -14.44 7.68 1.60
N PRO A 79 -14.19 9.00 1.63
CA PRO A 79 -12.85 9.55 1.50
C PRO A 79 -11.87 8.92 2.50
N ILE A 80 -10.62 8.76 2.08
CA ILE A 80 -9.63 8.02 2.87
C ILE A 80 -9.42 8.59 4.28
N GLU A 81 -9.46 9.92 4.43
CA GLU A 81 -9.35 10.58 5.74
C GLU A 81 -10.51 10.18 6.67
N SER A 82 -11.73 10.11 6.14
CA SER A 82 -12.91 9.65 6.88
C SER A 82 -12.78 8.18 7.26
N LYS A 83 -12.29 7.33 6.35
CA LYS A 83 -12.07 5.91 6.60
C LYS A 83 -11.04 5.67 7.71
N VAL A 84 -9.92 6.39 7.65
CA VAL A 84 -8.90 6.37 8.71
C VAL A 84 -9.50 6.85 10.02
N ALA A 85 -10.25 7.96 10.01
CA ALA A 85 -10.85 8.50 11.23
C ALA A 85 -11.82 7.52 11.89
N VAL A 86 -12.68 6.88 11.11
CA VAL A 86 -13.65 5.89 11.61
C VAL A 86 -12.93 4.69 12.25
N VAL A 87 -11.91 4.13 11.60
CA VAL A 87 -11.13 3.01 12.13
C VAL A 87 -10.33 3.41 13.38
N PHE A 88 -9.60 4.53 13.32
CA PHE A 88 -8.75 4.98 14.42
C PHE A 88 -9.58 5.34 15.65
N ASN A 89 -10.74 5.99 15.48
CA ASN A 89 -11.64 6.29 16.58
C ASN A 89 -12.17 5.00 17.23
N ALA A 90 -12.55 4.00 16.43
CA ALA A 90 -12.99 2.71 16.96
C ALA A 90 -11.87 2.02 17.79
N PHE A 91 -10.62 2.16 17.36
CA PHE A 91 -9.44 1.60 18.02
C PHE A 91 -8.80 2.51 19.08
N LYS A 92 -9.41 3.68 19.34
CA LYS A 92 -8.91 4.70 20.28
C LYS A 92 -7.45 5.11 19.98
N MET A 93 -7.10 5.19 18.70
CA MET A 93 -5.80 5.63 18.21
C MET A 93 -5.80 7.12 17.90
N PRO A 94 -4.73 7.86 18.21
CA PRO A 94 -4.63 9.28 17.87
C PRO A 94 -4.50 9.48 16.36
N ILE A 95 -5.13 10.53 15.84
CA ILE A 95 -5.05 10.92 14.42
C ILE A 95 -4.25 12.22 14.34
N VAL A 96 -2.97 12.11 13.99
CA VAL A 96 -2.07 13.24 13.75
C VAL A 96 -1.44 13.05 12.38
N TRP A 97 -1.93 13.78 11.38
CA TRP A 97 -1.54 13.59 9.97
C TRP A 97 -0.13 14.10 9.65
N GLU A 98 0.39 14.97 10.51
CA GLU A 98 1.67 15.63 10.37
C GLU A 98 2.82 14.76 10.88
N THR A 99 2.52 13.67 11.58
CA THR A 99 3.52 12.77 12.15
C THR A 99 3.40 11.36 11.59
N ARG A 100 4.51 10.61 11.64
CA ARG A 100 4.53 9.21 11.25
C ARG A 100 3.66 8.37 12.21
N PRO A 101 2.98 7.32 11.72
CA PRO A 101 3.01 6.81 10.34
C PRO A 101 2.04 7.52 9.38
N LEU A 102 1.10 8.36 9.86
CA LEU A 102 0.04 8.94 9.03
C LEU A 102 0.56 9.97 8.00
N SER A 103 1.67 10.65 8.28
CA SER A 103 2.32 11.52 7.29
C SER A 103 2.82 10.74 6.08
N SER A 104 3.49 9.60 6.30
CA SER A 104 3.90 8.68 5.22
C SER A 104 2.71 8.10 4.47
N PHE A 105 1.67 7.69 5.19
CA PHE A 105 0.41 7.22 4.60
C PHE A 105 -0.16 8.27 3.64
N ARG A 106 -0.25 9.53 4.09
CA ARG A 106 -0.80 10.64 3.30
C ARG A 106 0.07 10.95 2.08
N THR A 107 1.38 10.95 2.24
CA THR A 107 2.33 11.14 1.13
C THR A 107 2.13 10.08 0.04
N MET A 108 2.00 8.80 0.42
CA MET A 108 1.78 7.71 -0.54
C MET A 108 0.42 7.81 -1.23
N LYS A 109 -0.65 8.18 -0.50
CA LYS A 109 -1.96 8.45 -1.11
C LYS A 109 -1.90 9.60 -2.13
N ASN A 110 -1.25 10.71 -1.77
CA ASN A 110 -1.13 11.86 -2.65
C ASN A 110 -0.28 11.54 -3.89
N LEU A 111 0.76 10.74 -3.73
CA LEU A 111 1.55 10.22 -4.85
C LEU A 111 0.68 9.39 -5.79
N ARG A 112 -0.10 8.43 -5.27
CA ARG A 112 -1.04 7.62 -6.07
C ARG A 112 -2.00 8.50 -6.85
N ASP A 113 -2.62 9.48 -6.20
CA ASP A 113 -3.56 10.39 -6.85
C ASP A 113 -2.87 11.20 -7.97
N THR A 114 -1.64 11.65 -7.72
CA THR A 114 -0.83 12.35 -8.72
C THR A 114 -0.57 11.48 -9.94
N LEU A 115 -0.23 10.20 -9.74
CA LEU A 115 0.00 9.24 -10.82
C LEU A 115 -1.29 8.93 -11.58
N ALA A 116 -2.42 8.76 -10.88
CA ALA A 116 -3.72 8.46 -11.48
C ALA A 116 -4.30 9.64 -12.28
N HIS A 117 -3.99 10.87 -11.90
CA HIS A 117 -4.45 12.09 -12.55
C HIS A 117 -3.35 12.79 -13.36
N GLY A 118 -2.28 12.08 -13.72
CA GLY A 118 -1.11 12.64 -14.39
C GLY A 118 -1.48 13.52 -15.59
N LYS A 119 -1.13 14.80 -15.52
CA LYS A 119 -1.27 15.77 -16.62
C LYS A 119 0.11 16.13 -17.17
N PRO A 120 0.23 16.48 -18.46
CA PRO A 120 1.44 17.11 -18.97
C PRO A 120 1.80 18.34 -18.13
N ALA A 121 3.08 18.50 -17.81
CA ALA A 121 3.59 19.63 -17.06
C ALA A 121 4.85 20.19 -17.74
N GLU A 122 4.95 21.52 -17.77
CA GLU A 122 6.17 22.24 -18.14
C GLU A 122 6.77 22.83 -16.86
N ILE A 123 8.01 22.47 -16.56
CA ILE A 123 8.74 22.99 -15.38
C ILE A 123 9.83 23.91 -15.90
N ARG A 124 9.82 25.16 -15.44
CA ARG A 124 10.81 26.17 -15.78
C ARG A 124 11.69 26.46 -14.58
N TYR A 125 12.98 26.56 -14.82
CA TYR A 125 13.97 27.00 -13.84
C TYR A 125 14.64 28.27 -14.36
N ASP A 126 14.41 29.38 -13.67
CA ASP A 126 15.00 30.69 -14.00
C ASP A 126 15.70 31.22 -12.74
N ASN A 127 17.03 31.21 -12.76
CA ASN A 127 17.84 31.60 -11.61
C ASN A 127 19.21 32.14 -12.05
N VAL A 128 19.72 33.15 -11.34
CA VAL A 128 21.06 33.68 -11.56
C VAL A 128 22.04 32.88 -10.70
N THR A 129 23.03 32.27 -11.34
CA THR A 129 24.00 31.38 -10.70
C THR A 129 25.41 31.63 -11.24
N SER A 130 26.42 30.95 -10.71
CA SER A 130 27.80 31.06 -11.17
C SER A 130 27.95 30.55 -12.61
N ALA A 131 29.06 30.91 -13.28
CA ALA A 131 29.38 30.44 -14.63
C ALA A 131 29.59 28.91 -14.73
N THR A 132 29.77 28.25 -13.59
CA THR A 132 29.87 26.78 -13.45
C THR A 132 28.84 26.31 -12.45
N PRO A 133 27.55 26.32 -12.82
CA PRO A 133 26.49 25.98 -11.89
C PRO A 133 26.54 24.50 -11.53
N ASP A 134 26.07 24.17 -10.32
CA ASP A 134 25.82 22.79 -9.94
C ASP A 134 24.71 22.20 -10.83
N GLN A 135 25.12 21.31 -11.73
CA GLN A 135 24.22 20.64 -12.68
C GLN A 135 23.17 19.80 -11.96
N GLN A 136 23.52 19.19 -10.83
CA GLN A 136 22.60 18.34 -10.07
C GLN A 136 21.49 19.20 -9.46
N ASN A 137 21.85 20.35 -8.90
CA ASN A 137 20.88 21.33 -8.41
C ASN A 137 19.91 21.79 -9.51
N ILE A 138 20.41 22.09 -10.72
CA ILE A 138 19.52 22.46 -11.85
C ILE A 138 18.55 21.31 -12.19
N ILE A 139 19.06 20.08 -12.33
CA ILE A 139 18.25 18.89 -12.64
C ILE A 139 17.19 18.67 -11.56
N ASP A 140 17.55 18.80 -10.28
CA ASP A 140 16.62 18.59 -9.17
C ASP A 140 15.51 19.66 -9.13
N ASN A 141 15.80 20.89 -9.51
CA ASN A 141 14.78 21.94 -9.65
C ASN A 141 13.87 21.74 -10.87
N LEU A 142 14.32 21.02 -11.89
CA LEU A 142 13.53 20.67 -13.08
C LEU A 142 12.74 19.37 -12.94
N LYS A 143 12.80 18.69 -11.78
CA LYS A 143 11.99 17.50 -11.50
C LYS A 143 10.61 17.89 -10.98
N ALA A 144 9.59 17.13 -11.42
CA ALA A 144 8.27 17.17 -10.81
C ALA A 144 8.33 16.63 -9.37
N ASP A 145 7.42 17.06 -8.51
CA ASP A 145 7.43 16.68 -7.10
C ASP A 145 7.30 15.16 -6.90
N TRP A 146 6.51 14.49 -7.75
CA TRP A 146 6.41 13.02 -7.71
C TRP A 146 7.76 12.35 -8.04
N GLN A 147 8.60 12.93 -8.90
CA GLN A 147 9.93 12.38 -9.20
C GLN A 147 10.87 12.54 -8.01
N LYS A 148 10.79 13.69 -7.30
CA LYS A 148 11.58 13.95 -6.10
C LYS A 148 11.24 12.99 -4.96
N ALA A 149 9.97 12.58 -4.86
CA ALA A 149 9.50 11.65 -3.84
C ALA A 149 9.93 10.18 -4.09
N LEU A 150 10.32 9.81 -5.32
CA LEU A 150 10.71 8.44 -5.69
C LEU A 150 12.20 8.18 -5.47
N THR A 151 12.62 8.31 -4.22
CA THR A 151 14.01 8.04 -3.79
C THR A 151 14.05 7.03 -2.65
N HIS A 152 15.24 6.53 -2.33
CA HIS A 152 15.42 5.41 -1.42
C HIS A 152 14.76 5.63 -0.04
N GLU A 153 15.18 6.70 0.64
CA GLU A 153 14.82 6.94 2.03
C GLU A 153 13.31 7.20 2.21
N PRO A 154 12.64 8.02 1.38
CA PRO A 154 11.18 8.16 1.42
C PRO A 154 10.42 6.85 1.21
N ILE A 155 10.81 6.04 0.22
CA ILE A 155 10.09 4.80 -0.10
C ILE A 155 10.31 3.72 0.98
N MET A 156 11.53 3.55 1.48
CA MET A 156 11.79 2.60 2.56
C MET A 156 11.12 3.03 3.87
N THR A 157 11.08 4.33 4.15
CA THR A 157 10.36 4.91 5.29
C THR A 157 8.86 4.64 5.19
N ALA A 158 8.26 4.90 4.04
CA ALA A 158 6.85 4.64 3.81
C ALA A 158 6.49 3.15 3.90
N TYR A 159 7.36 2.27 3.41
CA TYR A 159 7.19 0.82 3.56
C TYR A 159 7.16 0.42 5.05
N LYS A 160 8.14 0.89 5.83
CA LYS A 160 8.22 0.60 7.26
C LYS A 160 6.97 1.12 7.99
N ASP A 161 6.56 2.34 7.70
CA ASP A 161 5.38 2.95 8.33
C ASP A 161 4.08 2.20 7.99
N MET A 162 3.94 1.71 6.75
CA MET A 162 2.81 0.85 6.34
C MET A 162 2.78 -0.47 7.13
N ASP A 163 3.93 -1.13 7.26
CA ASP A 163 4.06 -2.40 7.99
C ASP A 163 3.82 -2.23 9.50
N ASP A 164 4.40 -1.19 10.11
CA ASP A 164 4.20 -0.88 11.52
C ASP A 164 2.76 -0.45 11.82
N LEU A 165 2.12 0.28 10.91
CA LEU A 165 0.72 0.66 11.06
C LEU A 165 -0.21 -0.56 11.01
N PHE A 166 0.05 -1.52 10.10
CA PHE A 166 -0.71 -2.77 10.07
C PHE A 166 -0.63 -3.52 11.40
N LYS A 167 0.58 -3.65 11.96
CA LYS A 167 0.81 -4.29 13.26
C LYS A 167 0.05 -3.58 14.38
N GLN A 168 0.12 -2.25 14.43
CA GLN A 168 -0.63 -1.46 15.42
C GLN A 168 -2.14 -1.64 15.27
N LEU A 169 -2.67 -1.65 14.05
CA LEU A 169 -4.09 -1.89 13.80
C LEU A 169 -4.50 -3.29 14.24
N LEU A 170 -3.67 -4.31 13.96
CA LEU A 170 -3.92 -5.69 14.39
C LEU A 170 -3.92 -5.79 15.92
N GLU A 171 -2.92 -5.22 16.59
CA GLU A 171 -2.82 -5.20 18.06
C GLU A 171 -3.98 -4.48 18.75
N LYS A 172 -4.52 -3.44 18.11
CA LYS A 172 -5.68 -2.69 18.62
C LYS A 172 -7.02 -3.30 18.23
N SER A 173 -7.01 -4.25 17.30
CA SER A 173 -8.18 -5.04 16.96
C SER A 173 -8.30 -6.26 17.87
N ASP A 174 -9.49 -6.84 17.94
CA ASP A 174 -9.69 -8.15 18.60
C ASP A 174 -9.36 -9.35 17.66
N LEU A 175 -8.73 -9.08 16.50
CA LEU A 175 -8.37 -10.11 15.51
C LEU A 175 -7.02 -10.75 15.83
N LYS A 176 -6.87 -12.02 15.46
CA LYS A 176 -5.58 -12.71 15.43
C LYS A 176 -4.97 -12.62 14.04
N LEU A 177 -3.65 -12.81 13.94
CA LEU A 177 -2.96 -12.88 12.65
C LEU A 177 -3.60 -13.92 11.71
N PHE A 178 -4.07 -15.05 12.24
CA PHE A 178 -4.74 -16.08 11.43
C PHE A 178 -6.05 -15.59 10.78
N ASP A 179 -6.72 -14.61 11.38
CA ASP A 179 -7.95 -14.01 10.85
C ASP A 179 -7.68 -13.08 9.66
N THR A 180 -6.42 -12.69 9.46
CA THR A 180 -5.99 -11.84 8.34
C THR A 180 -5.46 -12.66 7.16
N ILE A 181 -5.40 -13.99 7.25
CA ILE A 181 -4.90 -14.87 6.19
C ILE A 181 -6.05 -15.44 5.37
N GLU A 182 -5.85 -15.61 4.07
CA GLU A 182 -6.84 -16.22 3.18
C GLU A 182 -7.09 -17.69 3.52
N GLN A 183 -8.35 -18.11 3.48
CA GLN A 183 -8.76 -19.46 3.85
C GLN A 183 -9.75 -19.98 2.82
N THR A 184 -9.57 -21.22 2.35
CA THR A 184 -10.52 -21.89 1.46
C THR A 184 -10.89 -23.23 2.05
N ASN A 185 -12.19 -23.45 2.26
CA ASN A 185 -12.74 -24.68 2.82
C ASN A 185 -13.85 -25.20 1.91
N TYR A 186 -13.94 -26.51 1.72
CA TYR A 186 -15.02 -27.14 0.97
C TYR A 186 -15.42 -28.49 1.55
N THR A 187 -16.67 -28.85 1.34
CA THR A 187 -17.27 -30.12 1.73
C THR A 187 -17.86 -30.78 0.49
N ILE A 188 -17.64 -32.09 0.36
CA ILE A 188 -18.27 -32.92 -0.65
C ILE A 188 -19.16 -33.93 0.09
N SER A 189 -20.45 -33.94 -0.24
CA SER A 189 -21.42 -34.87 0.33
C SER A 189 -22.08 -35.66 -0.79
N LEU A 190 -22.03 -36.99 -0.71
CA LEU A 190 -22.75 -37.86 -1.65
C LEU A 190 -24.26 -37.68 -1.45
N ILE A 191 -25.00 -37.60 -2.54
CA ILE A 191 -26.47 -37.59 -2.52
C ILE A 191 -26.90 -39.03 -2.80
N GLU A 192 -27.21 -39.78 -1.74
CA GLU A 192 -27.89 -41.08 -1.87
C GLU A 192 -29.31 -40.84 -2.44
N LYS A 193 -29.76 -41.74 -3.32
CA LYS A 193 -31.10 -41.68 -3.94
C LYS A 193 -32.19 -42.06 -2.95
#